data_AF-A0A1F9VFD8-F1
#
_entry.id   AF-A0A1F9VFD8-F1
#
_cell.length_a   1.000
_cell.length_b   1.000
_cell.length_c   1.000
_cell.angle_alpha   90.00
_cell.angle_beta   90.00
_cell.angle_gamma   90.00
#
_symmetry.space_group_name_H-M   'P 1'
#
loop_
_entity.id
_entity.type
_entity.pdbx_description
1 polymer ?
#
loop_
_entity_poly.entity_id
_entity_poly.type
_entity_poly.pdbx_seq_one_letter_code
_entity_poly.pdbx_strand_id
1 'polypeptide(L)'
;MKKYLKVKALGYLLAFGAAFAAGIYFTLPVNRVNMRSGLVMLGDLNSDNRWDALDAEKLEELMADPFSAPPLAAYKADVNHDGLLDGEDAALLKALYAGGDPYKVREDFLRAGKAFPYPREFFRYVPESEYIQRPVLALRHKAEEASPLKFLPKARAAAAGGYAGRLRHEIYSEGIRFSLAYAKRKAGLSPEEAGYSRKKIERCEALWAAGDEYELLLELMGLTEDAETLTMAGQPYFVAKVLYFRDHLKALLESPEYKQYQAGKLASDEILRRMQRYAKEDLGIQADLVNLPPPRNFLDLKNYVERARWQYYKSSATRRDFRRFLLFAQYDRRYLRAAAKTTRKLAGAPLENHNLPMVLLFREALAIKKGNKLAAVGLIDEAVRIPFVWVKSIPREKLPTSVALENFLLPGNKEDGSDKSRHWNVFGGLSLYKSPEESLRLALAREVNDFRSEGRTPHAMTEFIRDTMANVNGIYYVISMNPELLKP
;
A
#
# COMPACT_ATOMS: atom_id res chain seq x y z
N MET A 1 -29.14 59.18 -21.54
CA MET A 1 -30.01 58.46 -20.57
C MET A 1 -30.35 57.01 -20.94
N LYS A 2 -30.91 56.73 -22.14
CA LYS A 2 -31.35 55.36 -22.53
C LYS A 2 -30.25 54.27 -22.51
N LYS A 3 -29.00 54.62 -22.81
CA LYS A 3 -27.86 53.67 -22.81
C LYS A 3 -27.46 53.22 -21.39
N TYR A 4 -27.53 54.14 -20.42
CA TYR A 4 -27.18 53.89 -19.02
C TYR A 4 -28.20 52.99 -18.32
N LEU A 5 -29.50 53.15 -18.64
CA LEU A 5 -30.55 52.25 -18.16
C LEU A 5 -30.38 50.82 -18.68
N LYS A 6 -29.97 50.64 -19.95
CA LYS A 6 -29.72 49.30 -20.53
C LYS A 6 -28.54 48.58 -19.86
N VAL A 7 -27.48 49.30 -19.52
CA VAL A 7 -26.31 48.72 -18.82
C VAL A 7 -26.68 48.32 -17.39
N LYS A 8 -27.44 49.14 -16.67
CA LYS A 8 -27.94 48.78 -15.33
C LYS A 8 -28.90 47.60 -15.36
N ALA A 9 -29.83 47.57 -16.32
CA ALA A 9 -30.76 46.45 -16.49
C ALA A 9 -30.02 45.13 -16.78
N LEU A 10 -28.98 45.16 -17.62
CA LEU A 10 -28.14 43.99 -17.88
C LEU A 10 -27.36 43.56 -16.62
N GLY A 11 -26.84 44.50 -15.86
CA GLY A 11 -26.18 44.23 -14.58
C GLY A 11 -27.10 43.56 -13.56
N TYR A 12 -28.35 44.03 -13.43
CA TYR A 12 -29.34 43.40 -12.56
C TYR A 12 -29.77 42.02 -13.05
N LEU A 13 -29.90 41.82 -14.36
CA LEU A 13 -30.21 40.51 -14.94
C LEU A 13 -29.10 39.48 -14.68
N LEU A 14 -27.84 39.90 -14.81
CA LEU A 14 -26.69 39.05 -14.50
C LEU A 14 -26.59 38.74 -13.00
N ALA A 15 -26.81 39.76 -12.14
CA ALA A 15 -26.84 39.56 -10.69
C ALA A 15 -27.97 38.63 -10.26
N PHE A 16 -29.16 38.79 -10.84
CA PHE A 16 -30.31 37.91 -10.57
C PHE A 16 -30.06 36.49 -11.08
N GLY A 17 -29.51 36.33 -12.29
CA GLY A 17 -29.12 35.03 -12.84
C GLY A 17 -28.07 34.31 -11.98
N ALA A 18 -27.06 35.04 -11.48
CA ALA A 18 -26.06 34.51 -10.57
C ALA A 18 -26.65 34.12 -9.21
N ALA A 19 -27.53 34.96 -8.64
CA ALA A 19 -28.22 34.67 -7.38
C ALA A 19 -29.15 33.46 -7.51
N PHE A 20 -29.86 33.33 -8.64
CA PHE A 20 -30.72 32.20 -8.93
C PHE A 20 -29.91 30.89 -9.11
N ALA A 21 -28.80 30.94 -9.85
CA ALA A 21 -27.89 29.80 -9.99
C ALA A 21 -27.25 29.38 -8.66
N ALA A 22 -26.85 30.34 -7.83
CA ALA A 22 -26.38 30.08 -6.47
C ALA A 22 -27.49 29.47 -5.60
N GLY A 23 -28.71 30.01 -5.68
CA GLY A 23 -29.89 29.47 -5.01
C GLY A 23 -30.12 28.02 -5.38
N ILE A 24 -30.10 27.66 -6.66
CA ILE A 24 -30.19 26.27 -7.13
C ILE A 24 -29.04 25.41 -6.57
N TYR A 25 -27.79 25.89 -6.64
CA TYR A 25 -26.62 25.14 -6.16
C TYR A 25 -26.68 24.86 -4.66
N PHE A 26 -27.17 25.81 -3.85
CA PHE A 26 -27.25 25.66 -2.38
C PHE A 26 -28.55 25.02 -1.89
N THR A 27 -29.60 24.94 -2.72
CA THR A 27 -30.90 24.34 -2.35
C THR A 27 -31.16 22.99 -2.98
N LEU A 28 -30.47 22.63 -4.07
CA LEU A 28 -30.48 21.25 -4.54
C LEU A 28 -29.89 20.38 -3.44
N PRO A 29 -30.62 19.37 -2.93
CA PRO A 29 -30.04 18.41 -2.02
C PRO A 29 -28.87 17.78 -2.76
N VAL A 30 -27.65 17.99 -2.25
CA VAL A 30 -26.48 17.22 -2.69
C VAL A 30 -26.87 15.79 -2.40
N ASN A 31 -27.18 15.01 -3.44
CA ASN A 31 -27.74 13.68 -3.28
C ASN A 31 -26.86 12.92 -2.27
N ARG A 32 -27.44 12.52 -1.13
CA ARG A 32 -26.74 11.69 -0.13
C ARG A 32 -26.27 10.35 -0.72
N VAL A 33 -26.82 9.99 -1.87
CA VAL A 33 -26.47 8.83 -2.68
C VAL A 33 -25.95 9.34 -4.03
N ASN A 34 -24.73 8.97 -4.41
CA ASN A 34 -24.17 9.34 -5.71
C ASN A 34 -25.12 8.88 -6.84
N MET A 35 -25.27 9.65 -7.92
CA MET A 35 -26.18 9.31 -9.03
C MET A 35 -25.82 7.99 -9.75
N ARG A 36 -24.68 7.37 -9.40
CA ARG A 36 -24.23 6.05 -9.85
C ARG A 36 -23.96 5.16 -8.64
N SER A 37 -25.01 4.82 -7.90
CA SER A 37 -24.95 3.82 -6.84
C SER A 37 -25.73 2.58 -7.25
N GLY A 38 -25.13 1.41 -7.03
CA GLY A 38 -25.82 0.13 -7.15
C GLY A 38 -26.52 -0.21 -5.84
N LEU A 39 -27.72 -0.79 -5.92
CA LEU A 39 -28.33 -1.46 -4.78
C LEU A 39 -27.65 -2.82 -4.61
N VAL A 40 -26.99 -3.02 -3.48
CA VAL A 40 -26.30 -4.25 -3.10
C VAL A 40 -27.16 -4.96 -2.06
N MET A 41 -27.51 -6.21 -2.36
CA MET A 41 -28.12 -7.14 -1.42
C MET A 41 -27.00 -7.83 -0.64
N LEU A 42 -26.98 -7.66 0.69
CA LEU A 42 -26.04 -8.32 1.59
C LEU A 42 -26.41 -9.79 1.73
N GLY A 43 -25.44 -10.66 1.91
CA GLY A 43 -25.64 -12.12 1.93
C GLY A 43 -25.94 -12.75 0.57
N ASP A 44 -26.29 -11.99 -0.47
CA ASP A 44 -26.41 -12.51 -1.84
C ASP A 44 -25.01 -12.61 -2.46
N LEU A 45 -24.33 -13.73 -2.22
CA LEU A 45 -22.93 -13.93 -2.58
C LEU A 45 -22.77 -14.37 -4.04
N ASN A 46 -23.80 -14.97 -4.64
CA ASN A 46 -23.80 -15.39 -6.05
C ASN A 46 -24.36 -14.30 -7.01
N SER A 47 -24.96 -13.23 -6.47
CA SER A 47 -25.56 -12.10 -7.19
C SER A 47 -26.81 -12.45 -8.03
N ASP A 48 -27.62 -13.40 -7.57
CA ASP A 48 -28.89 -13.79 -8.21
C ASP A 48 -30.13 -13.11 -7.59
N ASN A 49 -29.93 -12.25 -6.60
CA ASN A 49 -30.96 -11.55 -5.81
C ASN A 49 -31.84 -12.49 -4.98
N ARG A 50 -31.28 -13.60 -4.49
CA ARG A 50 -31.92 -14.52 -3.55
C ARG A 50 -31.00 -14.74 -2.35
N TRP A 51 -31.57 -15.38 -1.34
CA TRP A 51 -30.83 -15.93 -0.22
C TRP A 51 -31.17 -17.41 -0.16
N ASP A 52 -30.25 -18.25 -0.59
CA ASP A 52 -30.50 -19.68 -0.66
C ASP A 52 -29.27 -20.55 -0.39
N ALA A 53 -29.39 -21.84 -0.66
CA ALA A 53 -28.32 -22.81 -0.44
C ALA A 53 -27.06 -22.52 -1.26
N LEU A 54 -27.17 -21.87 -2.43
CA LEU A 54 -26.02 -21.51 -3.24
C LEU A 54 -25.20 -20.39 -2.57
N ASP A 55 -25.86 -19.45 -1.89
CA ASP A 55 -25.17 -18.45 -1.08
C ASP A 55 -24.50 -19.08 0.14
N ALA A 56 -25.12 -20.11 0.73
CA ALA A 56 -24.51 -20.86 1.82
C ALA A 56 -23.22 -21.56 1.38
N GLU A 57 -23.20 -22.17 0.19
CA GLU A 57 -21.98 -22.74 -0.40
C GLU A 57 -20.90 -21.68 -0.61
N LYS A 58 -21.27 -20.51 -1.15
CA LYS A 58 -20.35 -19.39 -1.34
C LYS A 58 -19.84 -18.78 -0.03
N LEU A 59 -20.65 -18.79 1.01
CA LEU A 59 -20.22 -18.37 2.35
C LEU A 59 -19.18 -19.33 2.90
N GLU A 60 -19.36 -20.65 2.76
CA GLU A 60 -18.36 -21.62 3.21
C GLU A 60 -17.04 -21.51 2.39
N GLU A 61 -17.12 -21.27 1.07
CA GLU A 61 -15.95 -20.94 0.24
C GLU A 61 -15.23 -19.68 0.75
N LEU A 62 -15.99 -18.60 1.01
CA LEU A 62 -15.46 -17.34 1.55
C LEU A 62 -14.84 -17.55 2.93
N MET A 63 -15.46 -18.34 3.80
CA MET A 63 -14.95 -18.61 5.15
C MET A 63 -13.68 -19.47 5.14
N ALA A 64 -13.47 -20.30 4.11
CA ALA A 64 -12.28 -21.13 3.97
C ALA A 64 -11.06 -20.33 3.47
N ASP A 65 -11.26 -19.33 2.61
CA ASP A 65 -10.20 -18.41 2.16
C ASP A 65 -10.76 -16.98 1.97
N PRO A 66 -10.95 -16.23 3.07
CA PRO A 66 -11.64 -14.93 3.05
C PRO A 66 -10.85 -13.83 2.33
N PHE A 67 -9.61 -14.09 1.93
CA PHE A 67 -8.75 -13.12 1.26
C PHE A 67 -8.63 -13.37 -0.25
N SER A 68 -9.00 -14.56 -0.73
CA SER A 68 -9.05 -14.90 -2.15
C SER A 68 -10.23 -14.25 -2.90
N ALA A 69 -11.39 -14.11 -2.23
CA ALA A 69 -12.58 -13.54 -2.82
C ALA A 69 -12.47 -12.01 -3.03
N PRO A 70 -13.15 -11.42 -4.04
CA PRO A 70 -13.18 -9.97 -4.23
C PRO A 70 -13.66 -9.23 -2.96
N PRO A 71 -13.20 -7.98 -2.70
CA PRO A 71 -13.60 -7.21 -1.52
C PRO A 71 -15.12 -7.07 -1.36
N LEU A 72 -15.87 -6.97 -2.48
CA LEU A 72 -17.33 -6.88 -2.45
C LEU A 72 -17.99 -8.14 -1.87
N ALA A 73 -17.43 -9.34 -2.10
CA ALA A 73 -17.98 -10.57 -1.55
C ALA A 73 -17.86 -10.60 -0.02
N ALA A 74 -16.69 -10.22 0.51
CA ALA A 74 -16.49 -10.09 1.95
C ALA A 74 -17.35 -8.95 2.55
N TYR A 75 -17.50 -7.83 1.84
CA TYR A 75 -18.38 -6.73 2.25
C TYR A 75 -19.85 -7.16 2.34
N LYS A 76 -20.33 -7.99 1.39
CA LYS A 76 -21.68 -8.56 1.45
C LYS A 76 -21.88 -9.51 2.62
N ALA A 77 -20.81 -10.10 3.15
CA ALA A 77 -20.87 -11.04 4.27
C ALA A 77 -20.85 -10.34 5.65
N ASP A 78 -20.36 -9.12 5.75
CA ASP A 78 -20.48 -8.24 6.92
C ASP A 78 -21.89 -7.61 6.92
N VAL A 79 -22.86 -8.35 7.46
CA VAL A 79 -24.30 -8.01 7.36
C VAL A 79 -24.74 -7.02 8.42
N ASN A 80 -24.03 -6.97 9.56
CA ASN A 80 -24.29 -5.98 10.60
C ASN A 80 -23.55 -4.64 10.31
N HIS A 81 -22.59 -4.65 9.38
CA HIS A 81 -21.78 -3.51 8.95
C HIS A 81 -20.97 -2.83 10.06
N ASP A 82 -20.49 -3.62 11.01
CA ASP A 82 -19.57 -3.11 12.03
C ASP A 82 -18.10 -3.08 11.55
N GLY A 83 -17.84 -3.59 10.34
CA GLY A 83 -16.52 -3.65 9.72
C GLY A 83 -15.69 -4.85 10.15
N LEU A 84 -16.28 -5.79 10.89
CA LEU A 84 -15.75 -7.10 11.21
C LEU A 84 -16.46 -8.16 10.37
N LEU A 85 -15.82 -9.30 10.21
CA LEU A 85 -16.45 -10.53 9.73
C LEU A 85 -16.30 -11.54 10.86
N ASP A 86 -17.35 -11.69 11.65
CA ASP A 86 -17.33 -12.39 12.91
C ASP A 86 -18.39 -13.51 13.03
N GLY A 87 -18.56 -14.06 14.23
CA GLY A 87 -19.51 -15.15 14.48
C GLY A 87 -20.99 -14.73 14.36
N GLU A 88 -21.30 -13.45 14.58
CA GLU A 88 -22.65 -12.91 14.45
C GLU A 88 -23.05 -12.88 12.99
N ASP A 89 -22.20 -12.34 12.10
CA ASP A 89 -22.45 -12.32 10.66
C ASP A 89 -22.73 -13.72 10.11
N ALA A 90 -21.85 -14.67 10.46
CA ALA A 90 -21.98 -16.06 10.03
C ALA A 90 -23.29 -16.69 10.51
N ALA A 91 -23.74 -16.39 11.74
CA ALA A 91 -24.98 -16.91 12.28
C ALA A 91 -26.21 -16.28 11.59
N LEU A 92 -26.18 -14.97 11.35
CA LEU A 92 -27.25 -14.24 10.66
C LEU A 92 -27.42 -14.74 9.23
N LEU A 93 -26.32 -14.89 8.49
CA LEU A 93 -26.33 -15.39 7.12
C LEU A 93 -26.81 -16.85 7.04
N LYS A 94 -26.33 -17.74 7.91
CA LYS A 94 -26.79 -19.14 7.93
C LYS A 94 -28.28 -19.25 8.19
N ALA A 95 -28.83 -18.43 9.09
CA ALA A 95 -30.27 -18.37 9.32
C ALA A 95 -31.02 -17.82 8.10
N LEU A 96 -30.49 -16.78 7.47
CA LEU A 96 -31.09 -16.16 6.28
C LEU A 96 -31.18 -17.15 5.11
N TYR A 97 -30.11 -17.88 4.81
CA TYR A 97 -30.08 -18.87 3.73
C TYR A 97 -30.97 -20.09 4.00
N ALA A 98 -31.11 -20.50 5.27
CA ALA A 98 -31.98 -21.61 5.64
C ALA A 98 -33.47 -21.26 5.49
N GLY A 99 -33.85 -20.02 5.78
CA GLY A 99 -35.25 -19.57 5.68
C GLY A 99 -35.65 -19.00 4.32
N GLY A 100 -34.71 -18.39 3.59
CA GLY A 100 -34.90 -17.70 2.30
C GLY A 100 -35.74 -16.42 2.36
N ASP A 101 -36.64 -16.32 3.35
CA ASP A 101 -37.48 -15.16 3.62
C ASP A 101 -36.99 -14.42 4.89
N PRO A 102 -36.41 -13.21 4.77
CA PRO A 102 -35.85 -12.48 5.90
C PRO A 102 -36.92 -12.05 6.92
N TYR A 103 -38.19 -11.93 6.51
CA TYR A 103 -39.28 -11.58 7.43
C TYR A 103 -39.59 -12.75 8.37
N LYS A 104 -39.68 -13.96 7.83
CA LYS A 104 -39.89 -15.18 8.62
C LYS A 104 -38.73 -15.48 9.55
N VAL A 105 -37.50 -15.39 9.04
CA VAL A 105 -36.28 -15.60 9.85
C VAL A 105 -36.25 -14.63 11.03
N ARG A 106 -36.62 -13.36 10.82
CA ARG A 106 -36.72 -12.38 11.89
C ARG A 106 -37.78 -12.74 12.93
N GLU A 107 -38.97 -13.19 12.51
CA GLU A 107 -40.01 -13.64 13.44
C GLU A 107 -39.55 -14.83 14.29
N ASP A 108 -38.79 -15.76 13.71
CA ASP A 108 -38.22 -16.92 14.42
C ASP A 108 -37.18 -16.48 15.45
N PHE A 109 -36.30 -15.55 15.10
CA PHE A 109 -35.32 -14.99 16.03
C PHE A 109 -35.98 -14.25 17.20
N LEU A 110 -37.00 -13.43 16.91
CA LEU A 110 -37.75 -12.73 17.95
C LEU A 110 -38.50 -13.69 18.87
N ARG A 111 -39.09 -14.76 18.33
CA ARG A 111 -39.70 -15.84 19.12
C ARG A 111 -38.69 -16.56 20.01
N ALA A 112 -37.44 -16.66 19.57
CA ALA A 112 -36.33 -17.22 20.35
C ALA A 112 -35.66 -16.20 21.30
N GLY A 113 -36.17 -14.97 21.42
CA GLY A 113 -35.60 -13.91 22.27
C GLY A 113 -34.27 -13.35 21.75
N LYS A 114 -33.96 -13.52 20.46
CA LYS A 114 -32.74 -13.02 19.80
C LYS A 114 -33.07 -11.83 18.90
N ALA A 115 -32.09 -10.96 18.71
CA ALA A 115 -32.20 -9.87 17.74
C ALA A 115 -31.84 -10.36 16.33
N PHE A 116 -32.53 -9.82 15.32
CA PHE A 116 -32.22 -10.02 13.90
C PHE A 116 -32.46 -8.71 13.16
N PRO A 117 -31.58 -8.30 12.22
CA PRO A 117 -31.75 -7.07 11.46
C PRO A 117 -33.11 -6.99 10.75
N TYR A 118 -33.61 -5.78 10.53
CA TYR A 118 -34.79 -5.61 9.69
C TYR A 118 -34.45 -6.00 8.24
N PRO A 119 -35.37 -6.64 7.48
CA PRO A 119 -35.10 -7.04 6.10
C PRO A 119 -34.54 -5.94 5.19
N ARG A 120 -34.96 -4.69 5.37
CA ARG A 120 -34.43 -3.52 4.63
C ARG A 120 -32.95 -3.23 4.89
N GLU A 121 -32.40 -3.69 6.02
CA GLU A 121 -31.01 -3.45 6.43
C GLU A 121 -30.03 -4.35 5.67
N PHE A 122 -30.53 -5.42 5.04
CA PHE A 122 -29.79 -6.25 4.08
C PHE A 122 -29.66 -5.62 2.68
N PHE A 123 -30.11 -4.37 2.48
CA PHE A 123 -29.98 -3.66 1.22
C PHE A 123 -29.22 -2.35 1.41
N ARG A 124 -28.16 -2.13 0.61
CA ARG A 124 -27.32 -0.93 0.69
C ARG A 124 -27.09 -0.30 -0.67
N TYR A 125 -27.13 1.03 -0.71
CA TYR A 125 -26.67 1.77 -1.88
C TYR A 125 -25.17 1.98 -1.79
N VAL A 126 -24.42 1.30 -2.65
CA VAL A 126 -22.96 1.44 -2.74
C VAL A 126 -22.62 2.23 -4.01
N PRO A 127 -22.01 3.42 -3.89
CA PRO A 127 -21.53 4.17 -5.05
C PRO A 127 -20.51 3.35 -5.85
N GLU A 128 -20.66 3.29 -7.17
CA GLU A 128 -19.69 2.65 -8.07
C GLU A 128 -18.29 3.27 -7.99
N SER A 129 -18.20 4.46 -7.41
CA SER A 129 -16.97 5.22 -7.25
C SER A 129 -16.37 5.20 -5.86
N GLU A 130 -16.90 4.40 -4.94
CA GLU A 130 -16.40 4.31 -3.57
C GLU A 130 -15.43 3.14 -3.43
N TYR A 131 -14.47 3.29 -2.50
CA TYR A 131 -13.57 2.20 -2.14
C TYR A 131 -14.30 1.22 -1.22
N ILE A 132 -14.38 -0.05 -1.61
CA ILE A 132 -14.94 -1.09 -0.75
C ILE A 132 -13.82 -1.62 0.14
N GLN A 133 -13.83 -1.18 1.40
CA GLN A 133 -12.93 -1.70 2.42
C GLN A 133 -13.35 -3.12 2.81
N ARG A 134 -12.41 -4.07 2.74
CA ARG A 134 -12.66 -5.42 3.26
C ARG A 134 -12.84 -5.39 4.78
N PRO A 135 -13.87 -6.04 5.34
CA PRO A 135 -14.03 -6.18 6.79
C PRO A 135 -12.84 -6.92 7.41
N VAL A 136 -12.58 -6.68 8.70
CA VAL A 136 -11.54 -7.38 9.46
C VAL A 136 -12.03 -8.79 9.79
N LEU A 137 -11.27 -9.82 9.46
CA LEU A 137 -11.62 -11.16 9.90
C LEU A 137 -11.45 -11.28 11.42
N ALA A 138 -12.53 -11.59 12.13
CA ALA A 138 -12.53 -11.83 13.57
C ALA A 138 -13.01 -13.26 13.95
N LEU A 139 -13.51 -14.03 12.97
CA LEU A 139 -13.86 -15.44 13.10
C LEU A 139 -12.66 -16.32 13.43
N ARG A 140 -12.86 -17.33 14.28
CA ARG A 140 -11.88 -18.43 14.45
C ARG A 140 -11.70 -19.17 13.12
N HIS A 141 -10.46 -19.28 12.67
CA HIS A 141 -10.13 -19.88 11.38
C HIS A 141 -9.20 -21.10 11.52
N LYS A 142 -9.37 -22.14 10.70
CA LYS A 142 -8.55 -23.38 10.76
C LYS A 142 -7.04 -23.11 10.55
N ALA A 143 -6.70 -22.11 9.74
CA ALA A 143 -5.31 -21.70 9.51
C ALA A 143 -4.60 -21.17 10.77
N GLU A 144 -5.33 -20.83 11.84
CA GLU A 144 -4.77 -20.46 13.14
C GLU A 144 -3.90 -21.59 13.71
N GLU A 145 -4.38 -22.84 13.63
CA GLU A 145 -3.70 -24.00 14.24
C GLU A 145 -2.44 -24.41 13.46
N ALA A 146 -2.48 -24.28 12.14
CA ALA A 146 -1.35 -24.55 11.25
C ALA A 146 -0.37 -23.37 11.13
N SER A 147 -0.68 -22.23 11.75
CA SER A 147 0.10 -21.00 11.58
C SER A 147 1.52 -21.14 12.13
N PRO A 148 2.54 -20.60 11.43
CA PRO A 148 3.85 -20.39 12.02
C PRO A 148 3.84 -19.30 13.12
N LEU A 149 2.84 -18.42 13.16
CA LEU A 149 2.68 -17.37 14.16
C LEU A 149 1.95 -17.92 15.40
N LYS A 150 2.68 -18.18 16.47
CA LYS A 150 2.16 -18.85 17.68
C LYS A 150 1.33 -17.94 18.57
N PHE A 151 1.41 -16.63 18.37
CA PHE A 151 0.62 -15.66 19.12
C PHE A 151 -0.82 -15.47 18.62
N LEU A 152 -1.21 -15.98 17.43
CA LEU A 152 -2.54 -15.70 16.85
C LEU A 152 -3.73 -16.08 17.75
N PRO A 153 -3.75 -17.23 18.46
CA PRO A 153 -4.84 -17.54 19.38
C PRO A 153 -5.00 -16.50 20.49
N LYS A 154 -3.89 -15.94 20.97
CA LYS A 154 -3.87 -14.89 22.00
C LYS A 154 -4.36 -13.56 21.45
N ALA A 155 -3.96 -13.21 20.22
CA ALA A 155 -4.44 -12.01 19.54
C ALA A 155 -5.96 -12.05 19.33
N ARG A 156 -6.54 -13.22 18.98
CA ARG A 156 -7.99 -13.40 18.84
C ARG A 156 -8.75 -13.28 20.17
N ALA A 157 -8.26 -13.92 21.22
CA ALA A 157 -8.95 -14.01 22.51
C ALA A 157 -8.99 -12.68 23.29
N ALA A 158 -8.26 -11.67 22.85
CA ALA A 158 -8.11 -10.42 23.58
C ALA A 158 -9.35 -9.53 23.42
N ALA A 159 -10.31 -9.71 24.31
CA ALA A 159 -11.46 -8.82 24.46
C ALA A 159 -11.02 -7.46 25.00
N ALA A 160 -10.70 -6.51 24.11
CA ALA A 160 -10.55 -5.12 24.50
C ALA A 160 -11.40 -4.26 23.58
N GLY A 161 -12.25 -3.39 24.14
CA GLY A 161 -12.87 -2.31 23.36
C GLY A 161 -11.82 -1.25 22.97
N GLY A 162 -12.16 -0.38 22.02
CA GLY A 162 -11.32 0.75 21.66
C GLY A 162 -10.19 0.43 20.69
N TYR A 163 -9.11 1.23 20.73
CA TYR A 163 -8.04 1.18 19.74
C TYR A 163 -7.24 -0.13 19.77
N ALA A 164 -6.85 -0.59 20.97
CA ALA A 164 -6.05 -1.80 21.14
C ALA A 164 -6.81 -3.06 20.65
N GLY A 165 -8.10 -3.15 20.94
CA GLY A 165 -8.95 -4.21 20.40
C GLY A 165 -8.97 -4.27 18.88
N ARG A 166 -9.27 -3.13 18.24
CA ARG A 166 -9.25 -3.03 16.77
C ARG A 166 -7.89 -3.42 16.20
N LEU A 167 -6.81 -2.99 16.83
CA LEU A 167 -5.45 -3.33 16.40
C LEU A 167 -5.18 -4.84 16.49
N ARG A 168 -5.65 -5.50 17.56
CA ARG A 168 -5.53 -6.96 17.70
C ARG A 168 -6.39 -7.73 16.71
N HIS A 169 -7.60 -7.26 16.39
CA HIS A 169 -8.39 -7.83 15.31
C HIS A 169 -7.67 -7.69 13.96
N GLU A 170 -7.07 -6.53 13.67
CA GLU A 170 -6.27 -6.33 12.47
C GLU A 170 -5.04 -7.26 12.42
N ILE A 171 -4.32 -7.41 13.54
CA ILE A 171 -3.20 -8.36 13.66
C ILE A 171 -3.66 -9.79 13.42
N TYR A 172 -4.78 -10.21 14.02
CA TYR A 172 -5.32 -11.54 13.83
C TYR A 172 -5.72 -11.79 12.37
N SER A 173 -6.49 -10.86 11.78
CA SER A 173 -6.93 -10.94 10.39
C SER A 173 -5.74 -11.02 9.42
N GLU A 174 -4.75 -10.15 9.59
CA GLU A 174 -3.55 -10.15 8.76
C GLU A 174 -2.70 -11.41 8.99
N GLY A 175 -2.69 -11.94 10.23
CA GLY A 175 -2.01 -13.18 10.58
C GLY A 175 -2.63 -14.41 9.94
N ILE A 176 -3.97 -14.49 9.86
CA ILE A 176 -4.65 -15.54 9.11
C ILE A 176 -4.36 -15.42 7.61
N ARG A 177 -4.39 -14.20 7.06
CA ARG A 177 -4.04 -13.93 5.66
C ARG A 177 -2.64 -14.42 5.32
N PHE A 178 -1.65 -14.05 6.14
CA PHE A 178 -0.29 -14.55 6.01
C PHE A 178 -0.24 -16.08 6.11
N SER A 179 -0.92 -16.67 7.10
CA SER A 179 -0.88 -18.13 7.31
C SER A 179 -1.40 -18.91 6.11
N LEU A 180 -2.48 -18.44 5.48
CA LEU A 180 -3.02 -18.99 4.25
C LEU A 180 -2.04 -18.85 3.07
N ALA A 181 -1.50 -17.64 2.85
CA ALA A 181 -0.53 -17.39 1.78
C ALA A 181 0.76 -18.21 1.96
N TYR A 182 1.26 -18.29 3.18
CA TYR A 182 2.45 -19.07 3.54
C TYR A 182 2.23 -20.56 3.31
N ALA A 183 1.08 -21.10 3.73
CA ALA A 183 0.77 -22.52 3.52
C ALA A 183 0.76 -22.90 2.03
N LYS A 184 0.21 -22.05 1.16
CA LYS A 184 0.20 -22.26 -0.30
C LYS A 184 1.61 -22.33 -0.89
N ARG A 185 2.58 -21.64 -0.30
CA ARG A 185 3.91 -21.43 -0.89
C ARG A 185 5.05 -22.17 -0.21
N LYS A 186 4.87 -22.61 1.04
CA LYS A 186 5.92 -23.18 1.88
C LYS A 186 6.76 -24.25 1.18
N ALA A 187 6.13 -25.12 0.39
CA ALA A 187 6.80 -26.21 -0.32
C ALA A 187 7.67 -25.73 -1.51
N GLY A 188 7.40 -24.54 -2.06
CA GLY A 188 8.10 -23.97 -3.22
C GLY A 188 9.05 -22.83 -2.89
N LEU A 189 9.32 -22.55 -1.61
CA LEU A 189 10.29 -21.54 -1.21
C LEU A 189 11.71 -22.03 -1.45
N SER A 190 12.54 -21.19 -2.07
CA SER A 190 13.99 -21.38 -2.08
C SER A 190 14.58 -21.34 -0.65
N PRO A 191 15.79 -21.90 -0.43
CA PRO A 191 16.46 -21.80 0.87
C PRO A 191 16.60 -20.35 1.38
N GLU A 192 16.90 -19.41 0.49
CA GLU A 192 17.04 -17.99 0.80
C GLU A 192 15.70 -17.36 1.21
N GLU A 193 14.62 -17.61 0.47
CA GLU A 193 13.28 -17.14 0.81
C GLU A 193 12.80 -17.72 2.14
N ALA A 194 13.05 -19.01 2.38
CA ALA A 194 12.72 -19.67 3.64
C ALA A 194 13.51 -19.08 4.82
N GLY A 195 14.79 -18.74 4.61
CA GLY A 195 15.62 -18.06 5.61
C GLY A 195 15.11 -16.66 5.94
N TYR A 196 14.77 -15.86 4.92
CA TYR A 196 14.24 -14.51 5.13
C TYR A 196 12.85 -14.53 5.80
N SER A 197 11.97 -15.44 5.37
CA SER A 197 10.66 -15.65 5.97
C SER A 197 10.78 -16.00 7.46
N ARG A 198 11.71 -16.90 7.83
CA ARG A 198 11.93 -17.28 9.23
C ARG A 198 12.33 -16.09 10.10
N LYS A 199 13.29 -15.26 9.65
CA LYS A 199 13.73 -14.07 10.40
C LYS A 199 12.58 -13.09 10.64
N LYS A 200 11.70 -12.89 9.65
CA LYS A 200 10.52 -12.03 9.81
C LYS A 200 9.48 -12.61 10.77
N ILE A 201 9.24 -13.92 10.71
CA ILE A 201 8.38 -14.61 11.69
C ILE A 201 8.92 -14.43 13.10
N GLU A 202 10.22 -14.64 13.32
CA GLU A 202 10.89 -14.44 14.62
C GLU A 202 10.76 -12.98 15.09
N ARG A 203 10.89 -12.00 14.19
CA ARG A 203 10.66 -10.58 14.51
C ARG A 203 9.22 -10.31 14.93
N CYS A 204 8.22 -10.89 14.27
CA CYS A 204 6.83 -10.77 14.67
C CYS A 204 6.60 -11.34 16.08
N GLU A 205 7.16 -12.51 16.40
CA GLU A 205 7.08 -13.09 17.75
C GLU A 205 7.73 -12.17 18.81
N ALA A 206 8.88 -11.59 18.49
CA ALA A 206 9.56 -10.65 19.40
C ALA A 206 8.73 -9.37 19.64
N LEU A 207 8.14 -8.79 18.59
CA LEU A 207 7.29 -7.60 18.70
C LEU A 207 6.01 -7.90 19.50
N TRP A 208 5.42 -9.08 19.32
CA TRP A 208 4.30 -9.53 20.15
C TRP A 208 4.68 -9.64 21.62
N ALA A 209 5.82 -10.28 21.92
CA ALA A 209 6.31 -10.45 23.29
C ALA A 209 6.62 -9.11 23.98
N ALA A 210 7.07 -8.11 23.21
CA ALA A 210 7.32 -6.75 23.69
C ALA A 210 6.03 -5.92 23.88
N GLY A 211 4.88 -6.36 23.34
CA GLY A 211 3.63 -5.59 23.34
C GLY A 211 3.59 -4.47 22.29
N ASP A 212 4.50 -4.47 21.32
CA ASP A 212 4.60 -3.47 20.26
C ASP A 212 3.62 -3.75 19.11
N GLU A 213 2.32 -3.77 19.43
CA GLU A 213 1.24 -4.23 18.53
C GLU A 213 1.18 -3.46 17.19
N TYR A 214 1.46 -2.17 17.18
CA TYR A 214 1.43 -1.38 15.95
C TYR A 214 2.59 -1.75 15.02
N GLU A 215 3.79 -1.91 15.58
CA GLU A 215 4.97 -2.34 14.83
C GLU A 215 4.82 -3.77 14.35
N LEU A 216 4.22 -4.63 15.18
CA LEU A 216 3.84 -5.98 14.80
C LEU A 216 2.91 -5.99 13.58
N LEU A 217 1.85 -5.18 13.58
CA LEU A 217 0.93 -5.11 12.45
C LEU A 217 1.67 -4.73 11.15
N LEU A 218 2.57 -3.74 11.21
CA LEU A 218 3.34 -3.32 10.04
C LEU A 218 4.31 -4.38 9.54
N GLU A 219 5.03 -5.05 10.44
CA GLU A 219 5.92 -6.16 10.06
C GLU A 219 5.13 -7.32 9.45
N LEU A 220 3.99 -7.66 10.06
CA LEU A 220 3.11 -8.72 9.61
C LEU A 220 2.51 -8.42 8.23
N MET A 221 2.08 -7.18 7.98
CA MET A 221 1.64 -6.76 6.66
C MET A 221 2.74 -6.93 5.61
N GLY A 222 3.98 -6.54 5.92
CA GLY A 222 5.12 -6.75 5.02
C GLY A 222 5.41 -8.23 4.76
N LEU A 223 5.29 -9.06 5.80
CA LEU A 223 5.44 -10.51 5.69
C LEU A 223 4.32 -11.15 4.85
N THR A 224 3.08 -10.67 4.95
CA THR A 224 1.96 -11.06 4.08
C THR A 224 2.22 -10.67 2.63
N GLU A 225 2.69 -9.45 2.36
CA GLU A 225 3.00 -9.01 1.00
C GLU A 225 4.09 -9.88 0.36
N ASP A 226 5.12 -10.23 1.13
CA ASP A 226 6.16 -11.15 0.67
C ASP A 226 5.56 -12.53 0.33
N ALA A 227 4.71 -13.07 1.21
CA ALA A 227 4.05 -14.35 1.02
C ALA A 227 3.09 -14.36 -0.18
N GLU A 228 2.33 -13.31 -0.43
CA GLU A 228 1.36 -13.31 -1.52
C GLU A 228 1.97 -12.98 -2.88
N THR A 229 3.08 -12.24 -2.92
CA THR A 229 3.48 -11.59 -4.17
C THR A 229 4.91 -11.81 -4.59
N LEU A 230 5.83 -12.07 -3.66
CA LEU A 230 7.25 -12.09 -3.99
C LEU A 230 7.77 -13.49 -4.25
N THR A 231 8.39 -13.71 -5.40
CA THR A 231 9.13 -14.95 -5.66
C THR A 231 10.46 -14.66 -6.33
N MET A 232 11.51 -15.40 -5.98
CA MET A 232 12.79 -15.41 -6.68
C MET A 232 12.82 -16.40 -7.86
N ALA A 233 11.79 -17.24 -8.00
CA ALA A 233 11.74 -18.25 -9.05
C ALA A 233 11.76 -17.59 -10.43
N GLY A 234 12.67 -18.05 -11.29
CA GLY A 234 12.82 -17.52 -12.65
C GLY A 234 13.46 -16.14 -12.75
N GLN A 235 14.04 -15.61 -11.67
CA GLN A 235 14.69 -14.28 -11.68
C GLN A 235 16.21 -14.39 -11.70
N PRO A 236 16.91 -13.36 -12.23
CA PRO A 236 18.37 -13.30 -12.14
C PRO A 236 18.82 -13.38 -10.69
N TYR A 237 19.84 -14.21 -10.42
CA TYR A 237 20.38 -14.38 -9.06
C TYR A 237 20.83 -13.05 -8.42
N PHE A 238 21.21 -12.08 -9.25
CA PHE A 238 21.47 -10.71 -8.84
C PHE A 238 20.35 -10.09 -7.99
N VAL A 239 19.08 -10.30 -8.36
CA VAL A 239 17.92 -9.68 -7.70
C VAL A 239 17.81 -10.14 -6.25
N ALA A 240 18.02 -11.43 -5.97
CA ALA A 240 18.05 -11.95 -4.60
C ALA A 240 19.22 -11.33 -3.81
N LYS A 241 20.39 -11.22 -4.44
CA LYS A 241 21.61 -10.75 -3.78
C LYS A 241 21.59 -9.26 -3.41
N VAL A 242 20.78 -8.48 -4.10
CA VAL A 242 20.54 -7.05 -3.80
C VAL A 242 20.08 -6.86 -2.34
N LEU A 243 19.39 -7.84 -1.73
CA LEU A 243 19.04 -7.78 -0.30
C LEU A 243 20.24 -7.95 0.64
N TYR A 244 21.22 -8.78 0.31
CA TYR A 244 22.44 -8.91 1.14
C TYR A 244 23.22 -7.61 1.15
N PHE A 245 23.36 -6.99 -0.03
CA PHE A 245 24.01 -5.68 -0.15
C PHE A 245 23.29 -4.62 0.71
N ARG A 246 21.95 -4.57 0.68
CA ARG A 246 21.17 -3.69 1.57
C ARG A 246 21.49 -3.95 3.04
N ASP A 247 21.52 -5.20 3.46
CA ASP A 247 21.71 -5.56 4.86
C ASP A 247 23.12 -5.21 5.33
N HIS A 248 24.15 -5.34 4.47
CA HIS A 248 25.50 -4.84 4.74
C HIS A 248 25.56 -3.30 4.83
N LEU A 249 24.80 -2.57 4.01
CA LEU A 249 24.69 -1.11 4.13
C LEU A 249 24.03 -0.68 5.44
N LYS A 250 23.00 -1.40 5.89
CA LYS A 250 22.37 -1.17 7.20
C LYS A 250 23.37 -1.42 8.32
N ALA A 251 24.08 -2.54 8.29
CA ALA A 251 25.10 -2.88 9.27
C ALA A 251 26.25 -1.84 9.29
N LEU A 252 26.61 -1.26 8.13
CA LEU A 252 27.59 -0.19 8.06
C LEU A 252 27.15 1.04 8.85
N LEU A 253 25.91 1.51 8.70
CA LEU A 253 25.40 2.66 9.45
C LEU A 253 25.43 2.46 10.98
N GLU A 254 25.31 1.21 11.44
CA GLU A 254 25.34 0.84 12.86
C GLU A 254 26.77 0.58 13.37
N SER A 255 27.76 0.49 12.46
CA SER A 255 29.11 0.04 12.78
C SER A 255 29.92 1.06 13.60
N PRO A 256 30.90 0.59 14.40
CA PRO A 256 31.89 1.47 15.04
C PRO A 256 32.68 2.33 14.04
N GLU A 257 32.98 1.79 12.86
CA GLU A 257 33.67 2.49 11.76
C GLU A 257 32.87 3.74 11.34
N TYR A 258 31.56 3.60 11.13
CA TYR A 258 30.71 4.73 10.76
C TYR A 258 30.60 5.78 11.88
N LYS A 259 30.59 5.37 13.15
CA LYS A 259 30.64 6.30 14.29
C LYS A 259 31.94 7.10 14.32
N GLN A 260 33.07 6.48 13.97
CA GLN A 260 34.37 7.17 13.87
C GLN A 260 34.37 8.18 12.71
N TYR A 261 33.78 7.82 11.57
CA TYR A 261 33.57 8.74 10.45
C TYR A 261 32.70 9.94 10.86
N GLN A 262 31.58 9.73 11.54
CA GLN A 262 30.72 10.81 12.05
C GLN A 262 31.45 11.73 13.03
N ALA A 263 32.40 11.19 13.80
CA ALA A 263 33.26 11.95 14.69
C ALA A 263 34.45 12.66 13.99
N GLY A 264 34.53 12.61 12.65
CA GLY A 264 35.61 13.21 11.86
C GLY A 264 36.95 12.48 11.96
N LYS A 265 36.97 11.25 12.47
CA LYS A 265 38.20 10.47 12.68
C LYS A 265 38.59 9.60 11.49
N LEU A 266 37.66 9.37 10.56
CA LEU A 266 37.89 8.63 9.31
C LEU A 266 37.50 9.52 8.12
N ALA A 267 38.16 9.32 6.98
CA ALA A 267 37.81 10.01 5.74
C ALA A 267 36.56 9.39 5.09
N SER A 268 35.79 10.19 4.32
CA SER A 268 34.63 9.69 3.57
C SER A 268 34.99 8.62 2.54
N ASP A 269 36.19 8.72 1.94
CA ASP A 269 36.71 7.75 0.99
C ASP A 269 36.84 6.34 1.58
N GLU A 270 37.09 6.22 2.89
CA GLU A 270 37.16 4.91 3.57
C GLU A 270 35.78 4.24 3.61
N ILE A 271 34.74 5.01 3.94
CA ILE A 271 33.35 4.53 3.93
C ILE A 271 32.91 4.16 2.50
N LEU A 272 33.26 4.97 1.50
CA LEU A 272 32.99 4.65 0.10
C LEU A 272 33.68 3.35 -0.32
N ARG A 273 34.96 3.16 0.00
CA ARG A 273 35.70 1.91 -0.28
C ARG A 273 35.09 0.70 0.42
N ARG A 274 34.55 0.88 1.63
CA ARG A 274 33.81 -0.18 2.32
C ARG A 274 32.55 -0.58 1.55
N MET A 275 31.77 0.39 1.08
CA MET A 275 30.59 0.13 0.25
C MET A 275 30.95 -0.52 -1.10
N GLN A 276 32.06 -0.11 -1.72
CA GLN A 276 32.59 -0.74 -2.95
C GLN A 276 32.89 -2.23 -2.74
N ARG A 277 33.48 -2.60 -1.59
CA ARG A 277 33.74 -4.00 -1.25
C ARG A 277 32.45 -4.80 -1.16
N TYR A 278 31.44 -4.31 -0.45
CA TYR A 278 30.13 -4.97 -0.37
C TYR A 278 29.47 -5.12 -1.76
N ALA A 279 29.48 -4.07 -2.58
CA ALA A 279 28.95 -4.15 -3.94
C ALA A 279 29.65 -5.21 -4.80
N LYS A 280 30.97 -5.38 -4.62
CA LYS A 280 31.75 -6.41 -5.32
C LYS A 280 31.49 -7.81 -4.77
N GLU A 281 31.51 -7.97 -3.45
CA GLU A 281 31.33 -9.26 -2.76
C GLU A 281 29.92 -9.81 -2.95
N ASP A 282 28.90 -8.99 -2.72
CA ASP A 282 27.51 -9.41 -2.78
C ASP A 282 27.03 -9.55 -4.23
N LEU A 283 27.34 -8.54 -5.06
CA LEU A 283 26.71 -8.35 -6.37
C LEU A 283 27.65 -8.54 -7.57
N GLY A 284 28.96 -8.67 -7.35
CA GLY A 284 29.94 -8.70 -8.43
C GLY A 284 30.10 -7.36 -9.16
N ILE A 285 29.59 -6.25 -8.59
CA ILE A 285 29.68 -4.93 -9.20
C ILE A 285 31.01 -4.28 -8.83
N GLN A 286 31.84 -4.03 -9.85
CA GLN A 286 32.98 -3.13 -9.73
C GLN A 286 32.50 -1.70 -10.01
N ALA A 287 32.50 -0.86 -8.97
CA ALA A 287 32.20 0.56 -9.08
C ALA A 287 33.26 1.33 -8.31
N ASP A 288 33.98 2.24 -8.97
CA ASP A 288 34.83 3.18 -8.26
C ASP A 288 33.98 4.34 -7.72
N LEU A 289 33.21 4.09 -6.66
CA LEU A 289 32.40 5.12 -5.96
C LEU A 289 33.18 6.42 -5.63
N VAL A 290 34.52 6.38 -5.50
CA VAL A 290 35.31 7.60 -5.23
C VAL A 290 35.37 8.49 -6.46
N ASN A 291 35.60 7.89 -7.64
CA ASN A 291 35.78 8.60 -8.92
C ASN A 291 34.64 8.37 -9.92
N LEU A 292 33.52 7.79 -9.50
CA LEU A 292 32.40 7.43 -10.37
C LEU A 292 31.90 8.66 -11.12
N PRO A 293 31.86 8.66 -12.46
CA PRO A 293 31.37 9.81 -13.20
C PRO A 293 29.86 9.99 -13.01
N PRO A 294 29.31 11.19 -13.30
CA PRO A 294 27.88 11.43 -13.27
C PRO A 294 27.09 10.43 -14.14
N PRO A 295 25.83 10.12 -13.80
CA PRO A 295 25.09 9.00 -14.37
C PRO A 295 24.77 9.16 -15.86
N ARG A 296 24.61 10.40 -16.39
CA ARG A 296 24.24 10.64 -17.80
C ARG A 296 24.77 11.98 -18.32
N ASN A 297 25.06 12.00 -19.61
CA ASN A 297 25.12 13.23 -20.41
C ASN A 297 23.78 13.40 -21.15
N PHE A 298 23.01 14.43 -20.81
CA PHE A 298 21.71 14.69 -21.45
C PHE A 298 21.81 15.13 -22.91
N LEU A 299 23.01 15.40 -23.43
CA LEU A 299 23.23 15.71 -24.85
C LEU A 299 23.28 14.45 -25.73
N ASP A 300 23.35 13.25 -25.14
CA ASP A 300 23.33 12.00 -25.90
C ASP A 300 21.89 11.61 -26.29
N LEU A 301 21.65 11.47 -27.60
CA LEU A 301 20.37 11.08 -28.19
C LEU A 301 19.84 9.75 -27.61
N LYS A 302 20.72 8.81 -27.26
CA LYS A 302 20.32 7.53 -26.66
C LYS A 302 19.56 7.74 -25.35
N ASN A 303 19.98 8.72 -24.53
CA ASN A 303 19.32 9.06 -23.27
C ASN A 303 17.92 9.67 -23.49
N TYR A 304 17.71 10.38 -24.60
CA TYR A 304 16.40 10.90 -24.98
C TYR A 304 15.42 9.81 -25.43
N VAL A 305 15.88 8.87 -26.25
CA VAL A 305 15.05 7.75 -26.74
C VAL A 305 14.60 6.87 -25.58
N GLU A 306 15.49 6.54 -24.65
CA GLU A 306 15.14 5.78 -23.44
C GLU A 306 14.12 6.52 -22.56
N ARG A 307 14.26 7.85 -22.43
CA ARG A 307 13.29 8.69 -21.72
C ARG A 307 11.92 8.68 -22.42
N ALA A 308 11.87 8.74 -23.75
CA ALA A 308 10.61 8.73 -24.50
C ALA A 308 9.83 7.43 -24.27
N ARG A 309 10.51 6.28 -24.25
CA ARG A 309 9.90 4.98 -23.90
C ARG A 309 9.30 5.00 -22.49
N TRP A 310 9.97 5.62 -21.53
CA TRP A 310 9.44 5.77 -20.18
C TRP A 310 8.20 6.68 -20.13
N GLN A 311 8.19 7.78 -20.89
CA GLN A 311 7.04 8.69 -20.95
C GLN A 311 5.78 8.02 -21.48
N TYR A 312 5.91 7.08 -22.43
CA TYR A 312 4.77 6.31 -22.94
C TYR A 312 4.01 5.56 -21.82
N TYR A 313 4.72 4.92 -20.89
CA TYR A 313 4.05 4.19 -19.82
C TYR A 313 3.36 5.12 -18.82
N LYS A 314 3.88 6.33 -18.60
CA LYS A 314 3.20 7.34 -17.77
C LYS A 314 1.92 7.84 -18.42
N SER A 315 1.97 8.13 -19.73
CA SER A 315 0.81 8.60 -20.47
C SER A 315 -0.25 7.53 -20.71
N SER A 316 0.06 6.25 -20.44
CA SER A 316 -0.91 5.15 -20.47
C SER A 316 -1.89 5.13 -19.28
N ALA A 317 -1.70 5.98 -18.27
CA ALA A 317 -2.59 6.10 -17.12
C ALA A 317 -3.88 6.85 -17.50
N THR A 318 -5.04 6.22 -17.26
CA THR A 318 -6.34 6.86 -17.50
C THR A 318 -6.85 7.56 -16.25
N ARG A 319 -7.82 8.48 -16.41
CA ARG A 319 -8.52 9.10 -15.27
C ARG A 319 -9.15 8.07 -14.33
N ARG A 320 -9.64 6.95 -14.86
CA ARG A 320 -10.22 5.85 -14.07
C ARG A 320 -9.15 5.18 -13.22
N ASP A 321 -7.96 4.96 -13.78
CA ASP A 321 -6.84 4.35 -13.06
C ASP A 321 -6.41 5.23 -11.89
N PHE A 322 -6.21 6.53 -12.13
CA PHE A 322 -5.88 7.49 -11.06
C PHE A 322 -6.95 7.53 -9.97
N ARG A 323 -8.23 7.52 -10.35
CA ARG A 323 -9.32 7.53 -9.36
C ARG A 323 -9.29 6.28 -8.48
N ARG A 324 -9.12 5.10 -9.07
CA ARG A 324 -9.00 3.84 -8.31
C ARG A 324 -7.80 3.88 -7.37
N PHE A 325 -6.67 4.34 -7.89
CA PHE A 325 -5.43 4.42 -7.12
C PHE A 325 -5.52 5.42 -5.96
N LEU A 326 -6.15 6.58 -6.19
CA LEU A 326 -6.43 7.59 -5.16
C LEU A 326 -7.36 7.03 -4.08
N LEU A 327 -8.43 6.35 -4.49
CA LEU A 327 -9.37 5.73 -3.55
C LEU A 327 -8.67 4.70 -2.66
N PHE A 328 -7.81 3.85 -3.22
CA PHE A 328 -6.98 2.96 -2.42
C PHE A 328 -6.12 3.74 -1.42
N ALA A 329 -5.38 4.75 -1.88
CA ALA A 329 -4.50 5.53 -1.00
C ALA A 329 -5.25 6.31 0.10
N GLN A 330 -6.53 6.65 -0.11
CA GLN A 330 -7.34 7.41 0.83
C GLN A 330 -8.11 6.57 1.83
N TYR A 331 -8.47 5.33 1.46
CA TYR A 331 -9.42 4.54 2.22
C TYR A 331 -8.89 3.17 2.63
N ASP A 332 -7.87 2.62 1.95
CA ASP A 332 -7.36 1.32 2.31
C ASP A 332 -6.68 1.34 3.68
N ARG A 333 -7.26 0.60 4.62
CA ARG A 333 -6.80 0.54 6.00
C ARG A 333 -5.33 0.13 6.11
N ARG A 334 -4.88 -0.86 5.33
CA ARG A 334 -3.50 -1.35 5.36
C ARG A 334 -2.56 -0.23 4.91
N TYR A 335 -2.84 0.37 3.77
CA TYR A 335 -2.03 1.48 3.27
C TYR A 335 -1.97 2.67 4.26
N LEU A 336 -3.10 3.07 4.84
CA LEU A 336 -3.14 4.17 5.81
C LEU A 336 -2.34 3.88 7.08
N ARG A 337 -2.32 2.63 7.57
CA ARG A 337 -1.45 2.20 8.68
C ARG A 337 0.02 2.35 8.31
N ALA A 338 0.42 1.84 7.15
CA ALA A 338 1.80 1.94 6.69
C ALA A 338 2.23 3.40 6.51
N ALA A 339 1.39 4.23 5.88
CA ALA A 339 1.67 5.65 5.65
C ALA A 339 1.69 6.47 6.94
N ALA A 340 0.91 6.11 7.97
CA ALA A 340 0.94 6.84 9.24
C ALA A 340 2.32 6.78 9.92
N LYS A 341 3.11 5.71 9.71
CA LYS A 341 4.48 5.61 10.25
C LYS A 341 5.45 6.60 9.57
N THR A 342 5.27 6.90 8.29
CA THR A 342 6.18 7.80 7.54
C THR A 342 5.96 9.28 7.87
N THR A 343 4.92 9.62 8.63
CA THR A 343 4.62 11.01 9.04
C THR A 343 5.58 11.57 10.08
N ARG A 344 6.09 10.73 10.99
CA ARG A 344 7.04 11.16 12.03
C ARG A 344 8.42 11.34 11.38
N LYS A 345 9.06 12.51 11.59
CA LYS A 345 10.50 12.64 11.33
C LYS A 345 11.22 11.65 12.24
N LEU A 346 11.54 10.47 11.72
CA LEU A 346 12.27 9.45 12.46
C LEU A 346 13.71 9.93 12.62
N ALA A 347 14.13 10.21 13.85
CA ALA A 347 15.46 10.72 14.17
C ALA A 347 16.54 9.62 14.29
N GLY A 348 16.19 8.35 14.04
CA GLY A 348 17.12 7.22 14.16
C GLY A 348 18.09 7.13 12.97
N ALA A 349 19.37 6.85 13.25
CA ALA A 349 20.37 6.49 12.24
C ALA A 349 19.96 5.24 11.41
N PRO A 350 19.45 4.14 12.02
CA PRO A 350 18.93 2.98 11.28
C PRO A 350 17.48 3.26 10.87
N LEU A 351 17.30 4.24 10.00
CA LEU A 351 16.04 4.44 9.32
C LEU A 351 15.84 3.23 8.40
N GLU A 352 15.04 2.25 8.85
CA GLU A 352 14.39 1.33 7.92
C GLU A 352 13.55 2.23 7.01
N ASN A 353 14.00 2.41 5.76
CA ASN A 353 13.15 2.91 4.70
C ASN A 353 11.89 2.05 4.75
N HIS A 354 10.80 2.62 5.27
CA HIS A 354 9.56 1.88 5.41
C HIS A 354 9.00 1.72 4.00
N ASN A 355 9.38 0.63 3.34
CA ASN A 355 9.02 0.37 1.94
C ASN A 355 7.58 -0.09 1.81
N LEU A 356 6.95 -0.52 2.90
CA LEU A 356 5.63 -1.13 2.92
C LEU A 356 4.55 -0.28 2.21
N PRO A 357 4.47 1.06 2.40
CA PRO A 357 3.55 1.88 1.64
C PRO A 357 3.78 1.76 0.12
N MET A 358 5.04 1.76 -0.33
CA MET A 358 5.37 1.60 -1.74
C MET A 358 5.11 0.20 -2.28
N VAL A 359 5.32 -0.83 -1.48
CA VAL A 359 4.96 -2.21 -1.82
C VAL A 359 3.45 -2.32 -2.04
N LEU A 360 2.64 -1.77 -1.12
CA LEU A 360 1.18 -1.77 -1.20
C LEU A 360 0.67 -0.98 -2.41
N LEU A 361 1.26 0.20 -2.67
CA LEU A 361 0.94 0.99 -3.85
C LEU A 361 1.32 0.27 -5.14
N PHE A 362 2.48 -0.38 -5.19
CA PHE A 362 2.87 -1.10 -6.39
C PHE A 362 1.98 -2.30 -6.65
N ARG A 363 1.57 -3.03 -5.61
CA ARG A 363 0.56 -4.08 -5.72
C ARG A 363 -0.74 -3.55 -6.30
N GLU A 364 -1.27 -2.44 -5.77
CA GLU A 364 -2.53 -1.88 -6.27
C GLU A 364 -2.37 -1.37 -7.71
N ALA A 365 -1.26 -0.73 -8.04
CA ALA A 365 -0.97 -0.29 -9.40
C ALA A 365 -0.91 -1.47 -10.38
N LEU A 366 -0.33 -2.61 -9.96
CA LEU A 366 -0.34 -3.84 -10.75
C LEU A 366 -1.75 -4.39 -10.94
N ALA A 367 -2.58 -4.40 -9.90
CA ALA A 367 -3.97 -4.83 -10.01
C ALA A 367 -4.76 -3.95 -11.00
N ILE A 368 -4.61 -2.63 -10.92
CA ILE A 368 -5.23 -1.67 -11.84
C ILE A 368 -4.73 -1.89 -13.28
N LYS A 369 -3.43 -2.13 -13.46
CA LYS A 369 -2.77 -2.32 -14.76
C LYS A 369 -2.71 -3.79 -15.21
N LYS A 370 -3.49 -4.68 -14.59
CA LYS A 370 -3.62 -6.10 -14.95
C LYS A 370 -2.27 -6.82 -15.06
N GLY A 371 -1.39 -6.57 -14.11
CA GLY A 371 -0.07 -7.18 -14.01
C GLY A 371 1.03 -6.56 -14.88
N ASN A 372 0.72 -5.53 -15.69
CA ASN A 372 1.75 -4.85 -16.48
C ASN A 372 2.63 -3.97 -15.56
N LYS A 373 3.82 -4.47 -15.23
CA LYS A 373 4.79 -3.79 -14.36
C LYS A 373 5.20 -2.42 -14.87
N LEU A 374 5.49 -2.27 -16.17
CA LEU A 374 5.91 -0.99 -16.75
C LEU A 374 4.81 0.07 -16.62
N ALA A 375 3.56 -0.30 -16.93
CA ALA A 375 2.41 0.58 -16.77
C ALA A 375 2.10 0.88 -15.29
N ALA A 376 2.33 -0.08 -14.38
CA ALA A 376 2.13 0.11 -12.95
C ALA A 376 3.14 1.11 -12.35
N VAL A 377 4.44 0.93 -12.63
CA VAL A 377 5.48 1.92 -12.25
C VAL A 377 5.17 3.28 -12.88
N GLY A 378 4.69 3.31 -14.13
CA GLY A 378 4.29 4.53 -14.83
C GLY A 378 3.14 5.27 -14.16
N LEU A 379 2.09 4.53 -13.72
CA LEU A 379 0.97 5.08 -12.96
C LEU A 379 1.45 5.69 -11.63
N ILE A 380 2.35 5.01 -10.91
CA ILE A 380 2.89 5.52 -9.64
C ILE A 380 3.73 6.78 -9.86
N ASP A 381 4.64 6.78 -10.85
CA ASP A 381 5.50 7.95 -11.11
C ASP A 381 4.66 9.17 -11.47
N GLU A 382 3.61 8.97 -12.26
CA GLU A 382 2.70 10.04 -12.62
C GLU A 382 1.85 10.50 -11.42
N ALA A 383 1.36 9.56 -10.60
CA ALA A 383 0.54 9.88 -9.44
C ALA A 383 1.33 10.59 -8.32
N VAL A 384 2.63 10.30 -8.17
CA VAL A 384 3.54 11.03 -7.25
C VAL A 384 3.77 12.46 -7.77
N ARG A 385 3.94 12.63 -9.08
CA ARG A 385 4.25 13.94 -9.71
C ARG A 385 3.06 14.91 -9.78
N ILE A 386 1.86 14.40 -10.09
CA ILE A 386 0.70 15.23 -10.41
C ILE A 386 0.24 16.22 -9.30
N PRO A 387 0.45 16.06 -7.98
CA PRO A 387 -0.32 16.90 -7.05
C PRO A 387 0.46 17.97 -6.28
N PHE A 388 1.78 18.16 -6.41
CA PHE A 388 2.44 19.17 -5.54
C PHE A 388 2.18 20.63 -5.96
N VAL A 389 2.24 20.96 -7.25
CA VAL A 389 1.94 22.32 -7.73
C VAL A 389 0.46 22.65 -7.56
N TRP A 390 -0.42 21.68 -7.84
CA TRP A 390 -1.86 21.86 -7.70
C TRP A 390 -2.31 21.91 -6.23
N VAL A 391 -1.84 21.02 -5.36
CA VAL A 391 -2.18 21.05 -3.92
C VAL A 391 -1.60 22.28 -3.23
N LYS A 392 -0.38 22.73 -3.57
CA LYS A 392 0.17 24.00 -3.07
C LYS A 392 -0.62 25.24 -3.55
N SER A 393 -1.37 25.13 -4.64
CA SER A 393 -2.23 26.20 -5.13
C SER A 393 -3.58 26.26 -4.42
N ILE A 394 -3.95 25.23 -3.63
CA ILE A 394 -5.19 25.22 -2.84
C ILE A 394 -4.91 25.91 -1.49
N PRO A 395 -5.67 26.96 -1.13
CA PRO A 395 -5.53 27.61 0.17
C PRO A 395 -5.76 26.63 1.33
N ARG A 396 -4.93 26.71 2.38
CA ARG A 396 -4.92 25.76 3.51
C ARG A 396 -6.28 25.63 4.19
N GLU A 397 -7.01 26.72 4.30
CA GLU A 397 -8.35 26.81 4.88
C GLU A 397 -9.42 26.05 4.08
N LYS A 398 -9.14 25.71 2.81
CA LYS A 398 -10.02 24.88 1.95
C LYS A 398 -9.63 23.41 1.95
N LEU A 399 -8.52 23.06 2.60
CA LEU A 399 -8.06 21.69 2.73
C LEU A 399 -8.69 21.07 4.01
N PRO A 400 -9.35 19.90 3.92
CA PRO A 400 -9.82 19.17 5.10
C PRO A 400 -8.75 19.03 6.21
N THR A 401 -9.13 19.19 7.47
CA THR A 401 -8.22 19.18 8.64
C THR A 401 -7.65 17.79 9.01
N SER A 402 -7.89 16.76 8.21
CA SER A 402 -7.43 15.40 8.49
C SER A 402 -5.93 15.21 8.20
N VAL A 403 -5.24 14.39 9.01
CA VAL A 403 -3.86 13.90 8.80
C VAL A 403 -3.64 13.31 7.39
N ALA A 404 -4.72 12.87 6.73
CA ALA A 404 -4.72 12.41 5.34
C ALA A 404 -4.34 13.50 4.31
N LEU A 405 -4.32 14.79 4.67
CA LEU A 405 -3.95 15.88 3.76
C LEU A 405 -2.46 16.23 3.74
N GLU A 406 -1.77 16.04 4.86
CA GLU A 406 -0.30 16.03 4.86
C GLU A 406 0.24 14.79 4.13
N ASN A 407 -0.57 13.73 4.06
CA ASN A 407 -0.33 12.48 3.35
C ASN A 407 -1.19 12.33 2.08
N PHE A 408 -1.75 13.42 1.52
CA PHE A 408 -2.66 13.37 0.35
C PHE A 408 -2.00 12.83 -0.93
N LEU A 409 -0.73 12.49 -0.77
CA LEU A 409 0.26 12.27 -1.74
C LEU A 409 0.95 11.00 -1.31
N LEU A 410 0.94 10.05 -2.23
CA LEU A 410 1.71 8.81 -2.16
C LEU A 410 3.08 9.07 -1.48
N PRO A 411 3.57 8.14 -0.64
CA PRO A 411 4.87 8.18 0.00
C PRO A 411 5.89 8.85 -0.90
N GLY A 412 6.69 9.76 -0.34
CA GLY A 412 7.78 10.51 -0.96
C GLY A 412 7.41 11.79 -1.72
N ASN A 413 6.28 12.41 -1.39
CA ASN A 413 6.05 13.84 -1.68
C ASN A 413 6.59 14.80 -0.61
N LYS A 414 7.32 14.29 0.39
CA LYS A 414 8.25 15.08 1.19
C LYS A 414 9.64 14.96 0.56
N GLU A 415 10.04 15.94 -0.23
CA GLU A 415 11.40 16.03 -0.78
C GLU A 415 12.48 16.01 0.32
N ASP A 416 12.12 16.34 1.57
CA ASP A 416 13.03 16.43 2.74
C ASP A 416 12.68 15.44 3.88
N GLY A 417 12.07 14.28 3.57
CA GLY A 417 11.65 13.28 4.56
C GLY A 417 12.48 11.98 4.53
N SER A 418 12.29 11.12 5.54
CA SER A 418 12.81 9.74 5.55
C SER A 418 12.14 8.80 4.54
N ASP A 419 11.28 9.33 3.69
CA ASP A 419 10.44 8.59 2.75
C ASP A 419 11.03 8.71 1.34
N LYS A 420 11.75 7.67 0.93
CA LYS A 420 12.56 7.63 -0.30
C LYS A 420 11.84 6.95 -1.46
N SER A 421 10.53 7.11 -1.57
CA SER A 421 9.71 6.44 -2.59
C SER A 421 10.12 6.72 -4.04
N ARG A 422 10.68 7.92 -4.31
CA ARG A 422 11.13 8.31 -5.65
C ARG A 422 12.31 7.45 -6.10
N HIS A 423 13.25 7.18 -5.19
CA HIS A 423 14.38 6.28 -5.39
C HIS A 423 13.87 4.86 -5.68
N TRP A 424 12.90 4.40 -4.88
CA TRP A 424 12.26 3.11 -5.07
C TRP A 424 11.61 2.96 -6.45
N ASN A 425 10.77 3.92 -6.86
CA ASN A 425 9.99 3.79 -8.09
C ASN A 425 10.84 4.03 -9.35
N VAL A 426 11.75 5.01 -9.32
CA VAL A 426 12.60 5.33 -10.47
C VAL A 426 13.54 4.16 -10.76
N PHE A 427 14.27 3.65 -9.77
CA PHE A 427 15.27 2.59 -9.98
C PHE A 427 14.66 1.19 -10.02
N GLY A 428 13.53 0.95 -9.35
CA GLY A 428 12.69 -0.21 -9.64
C GLY A 428 12.23 -0.21 -11.11
N GLY A 429 11.72 0.91 -11.60
CA GLY A 429 11.34 1.11 -13.00
C GLY A 429 12.49 0.91 -13.98
N LEU A 430 13.70 1.43 -13.68
CA LEU A 430 14.86 1.23 -14.56
C LEU A 430 15.24 -0.23 -14.75
N SER A 431 15.00 -1.05 -13.74
CA SER A 431 15.27 -2.48 -13.80
C SER A 431 14.41 -3.21 -14.83
N LEU A 432 13.20 -2.71 -15.12
CA LEU A 432 12.28 -3.32 -16.09
C LEU A 432 12.63 -3.00 -17.54
N TYR A 433 13.25 -1.84 -17.81
CA TYR A 433 13.52 -1.39 -19.17
C TYR A 433 15.00 -1.53 -19.59
N LYS A 434 15.93 -1.59 -18.62
CA LYS A 434 17.34 -1.94 -18.79
C LYS A 434 17.57 -3.32 -18.16
N SER A 435 18.28 -3.36 -17.04
CA SER A 435 18.43 -4.54 -16.19
C SER A 435 18.58 -4.09 -14.74
N PRO A 436 18.36 -4.99 -13.75
CA PRO A 436 18.64 -4.70 -12.34
C PRO A 436 20.07 -4.18 -12.09
N GLU A 437 21.07 -4.76 -12.75
CA GLU A 437 22.48 -4.39 -12.62
C GLU A 437 22.74 -2.96 -13.12
N GLU A 438 22.22 -2.66 -14.31
CA GLU A 438 22.38 -1.34 -14.91
C GLU A 438 21.60 -0.28 -14.14
N SER A 439 20.43 -0.63 -13.61
CA SER A 439 19.67 0.23 -12.70
C SER A 439 20.50 0.60 -11.47
N LEU A 440 21.13 -0.39 -10.82
CA LEU A 440 21.96 -0.15 -9.66
C LEU A 440 23.21 0.69 -9.97
N ARG A 441 23.87 0.47 -11.12
CA ARG A 441 25.02 1.31 -11.52
C ARG A 441 24.60 2.76 -11.71
N LEU A 442 23.47 3.00 -12.38
CA LEU A 442 22.91 4.34 -12.56
C LEU A 442 22.49 4.98 -11.25
N ALA A 443 21.93 4.19 -10.33
CA ALA A 443 21.62 4.62 -8.97
C ALA A 443 22.88 5.08 -8.24
N LEU A 444 23.90 4.22 -8.14
CA LEU A 444 25.16 4.57 -7.48
C LEU A 444 25.82 5.81 -8.09
N ALA A 445 25.82 5.95 -9.41
CA ALA A 445 26.36 7.13 -10.08
C ALA A 445 25.60 8.42 -9.74
N ARG A 446 24.27 8.35 -9.63
CA ARG A 446 23.45 9.46 -9.16
C ARG A 446 23.75 9.79 -7.71
N GLU A 447 23.68 8.80 -6.81
CA GLU A 447 23.83 9.07 -5.38
C GLU A 447 25.25 9.59 -5.06
N VAL A 448 26.30 9.13 -5.78
CA VAL A 448 27.67 9.67 -5.65
C VAL A 448 27.74 11.13 -6.10
N ASN A 449 27.03 11.48 -7.18
CA ASN A 449 26.98 12.86 -7.65
C ASN A 449 26.30 13.77 -6.61
N ASP A 450 25.19 13.33 -6.04
CA ASP A 450 24.44 14.08 -5.03
C ASP A 450 25.30 14.25 -3.75
N PHE A 451 25.93 13.17 -3.26
CA PHE A 451 26.89 13.21 -2.15
C PHE A 451 28.04 14.20 -2.35
N ARG A 452 28.59 14.29 -3.57
CA ARG A 452 29.64 15.27 -3.91
C ARG A 452 29.12 16.70 -3.91
N SER A 453 27.93 16.91 -4.47
CA SER A 453 27.31 18.23 -4.56
C SER A 453 26.95 18.81 -3.19
N GLU A 454 26.66 17.96 -2.21
CA GLU A 454 26.37 18.32 -0.83
C GLU A 454 27.64 18.46 0.06
N GLY A 455 28.83 18.49 -0.54
CA GLY A 455 30.09 18.78 0.15
C GLY A 455 30.67 17.61 0.94
N ARG A 456 30.27 16.37 0.67
CA ARG A 456 30.81 15.14 1.29
C ARG A 456 30.73 15.08 2.82
N THR A 457 29.68 15.66 3.40
CA THR A 457 29.47 15.70 4.85
C THR A 457 29.01 14.34 5.41
N PRO A 458 29.14 14.09 6.73
CA PRO A 458 28.57 12.89 7.36
C PRO A 458 27.06 12.76 7.19
N HIS A 459 26.35 13.89 7.11
CA HIS A 459 24.94 13.91 6.79
C HIS A 459 24.69 13.40 5.36
N ALA A 460 25.39 13.98 4.37
CA ALA A 460 25.29 13.56 2.97
C ALA A 460 25.65 12.08 2.77
N MET A 461 26.65 11.55 3.49
CA MET A 461 26.99 10.12 3.44
C MET A 461 25.88 9.24 4.02
N THR A 462 25.21 9.71 5.09
CA THR A 462 24.08 8.99 5.68
C THR A 462 22.93 8.90 4.69
N GLU A 463 22.63 10.00 4.00
CA GLU A 463 21.60 10.04 2.96
C GLU A 463 22.00 9.21 1.74
N PHE A 464 23.26 9.27 1.29
CA PHE A 464 23.81 8.41 0.24
C PHE A 464 23.56 6.91 0.51
N ILE A 465 23.86 6.45 1.72
CA ILE A 465 23.64 5.05 2.10
C ILE A 465 22.13 4.72 2.13
N ARG A 466 21.31 5.62 2.68
CA ARG A 466 19.85 5.46 2.75
C ARG A 466 19.18 5.43 1.38
N ASP A 467 19.60 6.30 0.48
CA ASP A 467 19.09 6.37 -0.88
C ASP A 467 19.52 5.16 -1.68
N THR A 468 20.77 4.70 -1.49
CA THR A 468 21.23 3.42 -2.05
C THR A 468 20.37 2.25 -1.57
N MET A 469 20.05 2.16 -0.27
CA MET A 469 19.13 1.15 0.24
C MET A 469 17.72 1.27 -0.35
N ALA A 470 17.19 2.48 -0.55
CA ALA A 470 15.89 2.70 -1.18
C ALA A 470 15.87 2.23 -2.64
N ASN A 471 16.92 2.56 -3.41
CA ASN A 471 17.12 2.13 -4.79
C ASN A 471 17.10 0.60 -4.89
N VAL A 472 17.91 -0.05 -4.05
CA VAL A 472 18.02 -1.51 -3.91
C VAL A 472 16.68 -2.17 -3.58
N ASN A 473 15.93 -1.63 -2.63
CA ASN A 473 14.58 -2.13 -2.33
C ASN A 473 13.64 -1.97 -3.54
N GLY A 474 13.70 -0.84 -4.24
CA GLY A 474 12.94 -0.62 -5.47
C GLY A 474 13.21 -1.67 -6.54
N ILE A 475 14.50 -1.91 -6.81
CA ILE A 475 14.95 -2.96 -7.74
C ILE A 475 14.39 -4.31 -7.32
N TYR A 476 14.57 -4.70 -6.06
CA TYR A 476 14.11 -5.97 -5.54
C TYR A 476 12.59 -6.13 -5.69
N TYR A 477 11.78 -5.25 -5.11
CA TYR A 477 10.33 -5.43 -5.06
C TYR A 477 9.67 -5.30 -6.45
N VAL A 478 10.10 -4.37 -7.29
CA VAL A 478 9.52 -4.20 -8.63
C VAL A 478 9.78 -5.44 -9.51
N ILE A 479 10.97 -6.01 -9.42
CA ILE A 479 11.32 -7.22 -10.18
C ILE A 479 10.69 -8.47 -9.56
N SER A 480 10.68 -8.54 -8.22
CA SER A 480 10.31 -9.76 -7.49
C SER A 480 8.81 -9.98 -7.35
N MET A 481 8.02 -8.90 -7.36
CA MET A 481 6.57 -8.98 -7.26
C MET A 481 5.98 -9.62 -8.52
N ASN A 482 5.46 -10.83 -8.40
CA ASN A 482 4.92 -11.60 -9.52
C ASN A 482 3.40 -11.39 -9.62
N PRO A 483 2.90 -10.74 -10.68
CA PRO A 483 1.47 -10.50 -10.84
C PRO A 483 0.65 -11.79 -11.06
N GLU A 484 1.28 -12.89 -11.44
CA GLU A 484 0.60 -14.18 -11.57
C GLU A 484 0.22 -14.77 -10.21
N LEU A 485 0.95 -14.42 -9.14
CA LEU A 485 0.59 -14.80 -7.77
C LEU A 485 -0.57 -13.96 -7.21
N LEU A 486 -0.92 -12.85 -7.86
CA LEU A 486 -2.05 -12.00 -7.50
C LEU A 486 -3.38 -12.46 -8.11
N LYS A 487 -3.35 -13.46 -9.01
CA LYS A 487 -4.57 -14.03 -9.58
C LYS A 487 -5.16 -15.01 -8.54
N PRO A 488 -6.47 -14.90 -8.25
CA PRO A 488 -7.15 -15.78 -7.29
C PRO A 488 -7.12 -17.25 -7.72
#